data_AF-A0A8H7L1A4-F1
#
_entry.id   AF-A0A8H7L1A4-F1
#
_cell.length_a   1.000
_cell.length_b   1.000
_cell.length_c   1.000
_cell.angle_alpha   90.00
_cell.angle_beta   90.00
_cell.angle_gamma   90.00
#
_symmetry.space_group_name_H-M   'P 1'
#
loop_
_entity.id
_entity.type
_entity.pdbx_description
1 polymer ?
#
loop_
_entity_poly.entity_id
_entity_poly.type
_entity_poly.pdbx_seq_one_letter_code
_entity_poly.pdbx_strand_id
1 'polypeptide(L)'
;MRSKNTIDEDPLEGFPRDKMAYDMETFPKKAMRNYKAEINPPAGGRATSIPTFGIRAIEGWKKFVSPHTPQHIFYCSPSDLVREYVVFLLFSIVQIFEAEDRKRAEAASFQIAPLWPSIWVWLQILRAEGPESPPVDIAEEPRYPGEYNGPSMVVRVLHSFIYSPPQANLSTLVMTTPGLKEMVARMWLEEAADITAANGFRTSLLLRSDSVTEFFLTEVVAQCGGNADAAVKVALLRIKRGMEQSEPDFSCSQHDIGVLMHQLERHDTEVRILRQSVLSHPTFIIAMVDTLSKLLTIQRAYPIHDLSDLLVLPLDVIFKRIQITGYDCVVQLVGTTILSVIIGLVQTCGFRPKVMDASAQLLRNIFCRFIAYRPILLATRDNLLAAGVTARHRSNSYIGQQITVLEDRIKAFQYIMAFERHAQRLTLVTNFADVLVASSPNTAAKLMRACDKKTACLSGPDLRFLSHIIADKCEGLDETDREFFKRDTLANLVNADRKFFLFLDFSYWKAEPSRALYHKKVLSFANPATPARLANSAAYLKFTKEWTGVWSRTPYMPSATLAYVVPVLIYLPSEWENPQAMTAIYALHFNQGAGSRLQPHIRWLHRM
;
A
#
# COMPACT_ATOMS: atom_id res chain seq x y z
N MET A 1 11.24 -23.40 25.92
CA MET A 1 10.43 -23.98 24.83
C MET A 1 10.64 -23.14 23.58
N ARG A 2 11.52 -23.57 22.67
CA ARG A 2 11.73 -22.95 21.35
C ARG A 2 10.91 -23.78 20.35
N SER A 3 9.82 -23.22 19.84
CA SER A 3 9.05 -23.81 18.74
C SER A 3 9.89 -23.73 17.48
N LYS A 4 10.44 -24.86 17.03
CA LYS A 4 10.92 -25.01 15.66
C LYS A 4 9.67 -25.10 14.79
N ASN A 5 9.26 -23.99 14.18
CA ASN A 5 8.39 -24.05 13.01
C ASN A 5 9.27 -24.49 11.84
N THR A 6 9.50 -25.80 11.75
CA THR A 6 9.84 -26.44 10.48
C THR A 6 8.65 -26.20 9.56
N ILE A 7 8.89 -25.49 8.47
CA ILE A 7 7.99 -25.52 7.32
C ILE A 7 8.09 -26.96 6.83
N ASP A 8 7.00 -27.69 7.00
CA ASP A 8 6.90 -29.11 6.69
C ASP A 8 7.26 -29.40 5.23
N GLU A 9 7.73 -30.63 5.07
CA GLU A 9 8.31 -31.31 3.90
C GLU A 9 7.76 -30.86 2.53
N ASP A 10 8.68 -30.70 1.58
CA ASP A 10 8.42 -30.31 0.19
C ASP A 10 7.43 -31.31 -0.44
N PRO A 11 6.25 -30.88 -0.93
CA PRO A 11 5.25 -31.78 -1.51
C PRO A 11 5.75 -32.58 -2.75
N LEU A 12 6.96 -32.29 -3.24
CA LEU A 12 7.63 -33.01 -4.32
C LEU A 12 8.51 -34.18 -3.83
N GLU A 13 8.71 -34.38 -2.52
CA GLU A 13 9.48 -35.53 -2.00
C GLU A 13 8.78 -36.89 -2.23
N GLY A 14 7.52 -36.89 -2.66
CA GLY A 14 6.76 -38.10 -2.99
C GLY A 14 6.89 -38.62 -4.42
N PHE A 15 7.55 -37.91 -5.34
CA PHE A 15 7.78 -38.43 -6.69
C PHE A 15 9.01 -39.34 -6.70
N PRO A 16 8.88 -40.63 -7.09
CA PRO A 16 10.04 -41.51 -7.21
C PRO A 16 11.05 -40.86 -8.16
N ARG A 17 12.21 -40.46 -7.62
CA ARG A 17 13.38 -40.00 -8.39
C ARG A 17 14.06 -41.16 -9.12
N ASP A 18 13.29 -42.16 -9.53
CA ASP A 18 13.77 -43.13 -10.49
C ASP A 18 14.00 -42.34 -11.77
N LYS A 19 15.29 -42.20 -12.12
CA LYS A 19 15.75 -41.64 -13.39
C LYS A 19 15.22 -42.54 -14.51
N MET A 20 13.95 -42.39 -14.87
CA MET A 20 13.46 -42.82 -16.16
C MET A 20 14.25 -42.00 -17.18
N ALA A 21 15.31 -42.62 -17.70
CA ALA A 21 16.02 -42.08 -18.84
C ALA A 21 15.02 -42.03 -19.98
N TYR A 22 14.50 -40.83 -20.26
CA TYR A 22 13.74 -40.58 -21.46
C TYR A 22 14.58 -41.07 -22.64
N ASP A 23 13.98 -41.79 -23.59
CA ASP A 23 14.69 -42.37 -24.74
C ASP A 23 15.07 -41.27 -25.75
N MET A 24 16.04 -40.50 -25.31
CA MET A 24 16.72 -39.40 -25.97
C MET A 24 17.58 -39.89 -27.13
N GLU A 25 17.70 -41.21 -27.33
CA GLU A 25 18.37 -41.79 -28.50
C GLU A 25 17.54 -41.55 -29.77
N THR A 26 16.22 -41.45 -29.65
CA THR A 26 15.32 -41.19 -30.78
C THR A 26 15.31 -39.74 -31.25
N PHE A 27 15.81 -38.79 -30.44
CA PHE A 27 15.86 -37.38 -30.83
C PHE A 27 16.89 -37.16 -31.96
N PRO A 28 16.53 -36.47 -33.07
CA PRO A 28 17.40 -36.34 -34.24
C PRO A 28 18.52 -35.30 -34.05
N LYS A 29 19.41 -35.52 -33.08
CA LYS A 29 20.47 -34.58 -32.63
C LYS A 29 21.33 -34.05 -33.78
N LYS A 30 21.73 -34.91 -34.71
CA LYS A 30 22.54 -34.51 -35.89
C LYS A 30 21.77 -33.57 -36.82
N ALA A 31 20.49 -33.87 -37.08
CA ALA A 31 19.66 -33.02 -37.93
C ALA A 31 19.39 -31.67 -37.25
N MET A 32 19.12 -31.67 -35.94
CA MET A 32 18.90 -30.44 -35.18
C MET A 32 20.16 -29.58 -35.09
N ARG A 33 21.35 -30.19 -34.94
CA ARG A 33 22.64 -29.48 -35.01
C ARG A 33 22.83 -28.79 -36.36
N ASN A 34 22.59 -29.50 -37.45
CA ASN A 34 22.68 -28.94 -38.80
C ASN A 34 21.66 -27.81 -38.98
N TYR A 35 20.45 -27.98 -38.45
CA TYR A 35 19.41 -26.95 -38.48
C TYR A 35 19.82 -25.69 -37.71
N LYS A 36 20.34 -25.84 -36.49
CA LYS A 36 20.89 -24.72 -35.69
C LYS A 36 21.97 -23.97 -36.47
N ALA A 37 22.89 -24.68 -37.12
CA ALA A 37 23.95 -24.08 -37.94
C ALA A 37 23.42 -23.37 -39.20
N GLU A 38 22.35 -23.88 -39.81
CA GLU A 38 21.71 -23.25 -40.96
C GLU A 38 20.99 -21.95 -40.59
N ILE A 39 20.32 -21.93 -39.44
CA ILE A 39 19.57 -20.75 -39.00
C ILE A 39 20.46 -19.68 -38.37
N ASN A 40 21.61 -20.06 -37.79
CA ASN A 40 22.58 -19.13 -37.20
C ASN A 40 23.85 -19.03 -38.08
N PRO A 41 23.83 -18.29 -39.21
CA PRO A 41 24.97 -18.21 -40.10
C PRO A 41 26.16 -17.55 -39.37
N PRO A 42 27.40 -17.96 -39.68
CA PRO A 42 28.60 -17.44 -39.02
C PRO A 42 28.71 -15.91 -39.16
N ALA A 43 29.35 -15.28 -38.18
CA ALA A 43 29.41 -13.83 -37.88
C ALA A 43 29.87 -12.87 -39.02
N GLY A 44 29.98 -13.33 -40.26
CA GLY A 44 30.25 -12.52 -41.46
C GLY A 44 29.17 -12.59 -42.56
N GLY A 45 28.10 -13.37 -42.39
CA GLY A 45 26.97 -13.39 -43.31
C GLY A 45 26.10 -12.13 -43.17
N ARG A 46 25.51 -11.64 -44.26
CA ARG A 46 24.48 -10.56 -44.18
C ARG A 46 23.46 -10.96 -43.13
N ALA A 47 23.33 -10.17 -42.06
CA ALA A 47 22.43 -10.45 -40.96
C ALA A 47 21.04 -10.78 -41.51
N THR A 48 20.67 -12.07 -41.46
CA THR A 48 19.28 -12.47 -41.65
C THR A 48 18.48 -11.70 -40.63
N SER A 49 17.45 -10.99 -41.07
CA SER A 49 16.64 -10.18 -40.17
C SER A 49 16.10 -11.07 -39.05
N ILE A 50 16.20 -10.61 -37.79
CA ILE A 50 15.68 -11.26 -36.57
C ILE A 50 14.30 -11.93 -36.80
N PRO A 51 13.35 -11.30 -37.53
CA PRO A 51 12.06 -11.93 -37.82
C PRO A 51 12.12 -13.23 -38.64
N THR A 52 13.07 -13.36 -39.57
CA THR A 52 13.24 -14.58 -40.39
C THR A 52 13.73 -15.75 -39.54
N PHE A 53 14.56 -15.45 -38.55
CA PHE A 53 15.13 -16.42 -37.63
C PHE A 53 14.06 -17.06 -36.74
N GLY A 54 13.16 -16.25 -36.18
CA GLY A 54 12.11 -16.77 -35.32
C GLY A 54 11.07 -17.62 -36.07
N ILE A 55 10.70 -17.27 -37.31
CA ILE A 55 9.79 -18.12 -38.12
C ILE A 55 10.42 -19.49 -38.34
N ARG A 56 11.71 -19.54 -38.69
CA ARG A 56 12.45 -20.80 -38.80
C ARG A 56 12.46 -21.53 -37.46
N ALA A 57 12.65 -20.85 -36.33
CA ALA A 57 12.59 -21.51 -35.03
C ALA A 57 11.23 -22.18 -34.74
N ILE A 58 10.10 -21.60 -35.17
CA ILE A 58 8.78 -22.25 -35.09
C ILE A 58 8.74 -23.52 -35.94
N GLU A 59 9.26 -23.47 -37.18
CA GLU A 59 9.36 -24.65 -38.05
C GLU A 59 10.27 -25.73 -37.45
N GLY A 60 11.40 -25.34 -36.89
CA GLY A 60 12.33 -26.21 -36.17
C GLY A 60 11.66 -26.87 -34.97
N TRP A 61 10.87 -26.12 -34.19
CA TRP A 61 10.08 -26.66 -33.09
C TRP A 61 9.09 -27.71 -33.58
N LYS A 62 8.32 -27.38 -34.62
CA LYS A 62 7.33 -28.28 -35.23
C LYS A 62 7.97 -29.57 -35.77
N LYS A 63 9.16 -29.46 -36.36
CA LYS A 63 9.85 -30.58 -37.02
C LYS A 63 10.62 -31.47 -36.05
N PHE A 64 11.31 -30.90 -35.07
CA PHE A 64 12.30 -31.61 -34.26
C PHE A 64 11.91 -31.75 -32.79
N VAL A 65 11.15 -30.81 -32.22
CA VAL A 65 10.84 -30.82 -30.78
C VAL A 65 9.47 -31.43 -30.52
N SER A 66 8.42 -30.91 -31.18
CA SER A 66 7.03 -31.33 -30.95
C SER A 66 6.79 -32.84 -31.12
N PRO A 67 7.30 -33.51 -32.17
CA PRO A 67 7.11 -34.96 -32.34
C PRO A 67 7.81 -35.81 -31.27
N HIS A 68 8.80 -35.23 -30.58
CA HIS A 68 9.61 -35.89 -29.56
C HIS A 68 9.36 -35.31 -28.17
N THR A 69 8.32 -34.49 -27.98
CA THR A 69 7.94 -33.99 -26.66
C THR A 69 7.52 -35.16 -25.77
N PRO A 70 8.05 -35.26 -24.55
CA PRO A 70 7.69 -36.32 -23.63
C PRO A 70 6.22 -36.23 -23.19
N GLN A 71 5.65 -37.39 -22.89
CA GLN A 71 4.30 -37.46 -22.30
C GLN A 71 4.28 -37.07 -20.82
N HIS A 72 5.43 -37.13 -20.14
CA HIS A 72 5.58 -36.86 -18.71
C HIS A 72 6.76 -35.94 -18.46
N ILE A 73 6.70 -35.17 -17.37
CA ILE A 73 7.80 -34.32 -16.93
C ILE A 73 8.95 -35.23 -16.47
N PHE A 74 10.16 -34.97 -16.94
CA PHE A 74 11.36 -35.69 -16.54
C PHE A 74 12.51 -34.70 -16.29
N TYR A 75 13.56 -35.17 -15.62
CA TYR A 75 14.76 -34.37 -15.37
C TYR A 75 15.74 -34.48 -16.54
N CYS A 76 15.95 -33.39 -17.27
CA CYS A 76 17.04 -33.29 -18.24
C CYS A 76 18.38 -33.21 -17.51
N SER A 77 19.40 -33.92 -18.03
CA SER A 77 20.76 -33.69 -17.58
C SER A 77 21.20 -32.27 -17.96
N PRO A 78 21.94 -31.53 -17.12
CA PRO A 78 22.40 -30.19 -17.46
C PRO A 78 23.31 -30.16 -18.71
N SER A 79 23.95 -31.29 -19.06
CA SER A 79 24.77 -31.48 -20.27
C SER A 79 24.00 -31.99 -21.49
N ASP A 80 22.67 -31.96 -21.45
CA ASP A 80 21.85 -32.49 -22.54
C ASP A 80 21.77 -31.52 -23.71
N LEU A 81 22.21 -31.96 -24.90
CA LEU A 81 22.13 -31.18 -26.13
C LEU A 81 20.68 -30.81 -26.52
N VAL A 82 19.69 -31.62 -26.14
CA VAL A 82 18.30 -31.29 -26.48
C VAL A 82 17.81 -30.09 -25.70
N ARG A 83 18.20 -29.98 -24.43
CA ARG A 83 17.95 -28.80 -23.61
C ARG A 83 18.50 -27.54 -24.28
N GLU A 84 19.76 -27.58 -24.74
CA GLU A 84 20.37 -26.47 -25.48
C GLU A 84 19.56 -26.10 -26.73
N TYR A 85 19.13 -27.09 -27.51
CA TYR A 85 18.31 -26.87 -28.70
C TYR A 85 16.93 -26.29 -28.37
N VAL A 86 16.29 -26.75 -27.31
CA VAL A 86 14.99 -26.25 -26.84
C VAL A 86 15.11 -24.79 -26.41
N VAL A 87 16.08 -24.48 -25.54
CA VAL A 87 16.33 -23.11 -25.06
C VAL A 87 16.65 -22.18 -26.24
N PHE A 88 17.47 -22.63 -27.18
CA PHE A 88 17.80 -21.90 -28.40
C PHE A 88 16.56 -21.59 -29.25
N LEU A 89 15.69 -22.59 -29.50
CA LEU A 89 14.47 -22.37 -30.27
C LEU A 89 13.48 -21.45 -29.54
N LEU A 90 13.30 -21.62 -28.23
CA LEU A 90 12.42 -20.75 -27.42
C LEU A 90 12.91 -19.30 -27.44
N PHE A 91 14.21 -19.09 -27.24
CA PHE A 91 14.83 -17.78 -27.35
C PHE A 91 14.53 -17.13 -28.71
N SER A 92 14.74 -17.89 -29.79
CA SER A 92 14.51 -17.43 -31.16
C SER A 92 13.04 -17.07 -31.43
N ILE A 93 12.11 -17.84 -30.86
CA ILE A 93 10.67 -17.58 -30.94
C ILE A 93 10.31 -16.30 -30.18
N VAL A 94 10.82 -16.14 -28.97
CA VAL A 94 10.62 -14.96 -28.11
C VAL A 94 11.05 -13.67 -28.81
N GLN A 95 12.18 -13.70 -29.53
CA GLN A 95 12.67 -12.55 -30.29
C GLN A 95 11.67 -12.01 -31.32
N ILE A 96 10.75 -12.84 -31.85
CA ILE A 96 9.67 -12.37 -32.74
C ILE A 96 8.70 -11.46 -31.99
N PHE A 97 8.42 -11.79 -30.73
CA PHE A 97 7.43 -11.11 -29.90
C PHE A 97 7.99 -9.88 -29.18
N GLU A 98 9.31 -9.83 -29.03
CA GLU A 98 10.03 -8.66 -28.53
C GLU A 98 10.34 -7.66 -29.65
N ALA A 99 10.42 -8.12 -30.91
CA ALA A 99 10.47 -7.23 -32.04
C ALA A 99 9.17 -6.41 -32.11
N GLU A 100 9.27 -5.10 -32.30
CA GLU A 100 8.13 -4.17 -32.41
C GLU A 100 7.29 -4.36 -33.71
N ASP A 101 7.34 -5.53 -34.33
CA ASP A 101 6.57 -5.89 -35.51
C ASP A 101 5.29 -6.65 -35.15
N ARG A 102 4.25 -5.87 -34.90
CA ARG A 102 2.91 -6.35 -34.51
C ARG A 102 2.34 -7.41 -35.47
N LYS A 103 2.49 -7.23 -36.80
CA LYS A 103 1.90 -8.16 -37.79
C LYS A 103 2.58 -9.53 -37.75
N ARG A 104 3.90 -9.54 -37.53
CA ARG A 104 4.66 -10.78 -37.41
C ARG A 104 4.40 -11.48 -36.08
N ALA A 105 4.31 -10.75 -34.98
CA ALA A 105 3.90 -11.30 -33.69
C ALA A 105 2.53 -11.97 -33.78
N GLU A 106 1.58 -11.37 -34.50
CA GLU A 106 0.26 -11.96 -34.76
C GLU A 106 0.35 -13.27 -35.57
N ALA A 107 1.08 -13.25 -36.69
CA ALA A 107 1.28 -14.44 -37.52
C ALA A 107 2.01 -15.58 -36.79
N ALA A 108 3.00 -15.24 -35.95
CA ALA A 108 3.72 -16.21 -35.12
C ALA A 108 2.81 -16.79 -34.04
N SER A 109 2.00 -15.97 -33.39
CA SER A 109 1.01 -16.40 -32.39
C SER A 109 0.07 -17.48 -32.93
N PHE A 110 -0.46 -17.31 -34.16
CA PHE A 110 -1.28 -18.34 -34.81
C PHE A 110 -0.54 -19.65 -35.06
N GLN A 111 0.75 -19.60 -35.39
CA GLN A 111 1.57 -20.80 -35.62
C GLN A 111 2.00 -21.48 -34.32
N ILE A 112 2.14 -20.72 -33.23
CA ILE A 112 2.57 -21.20 -31.92
C ILE A 112 1.42 -21.80 -31.12
N ALA A 113 0.21 -21.27 -31.24
CA ALA A 113 -0.97 -21.81 -30.56
C ALA A 113 -1.12 -23.35 -30.68
N PRO A 114 -1.01 -23.99 -31.86
CA PRO A 114 -1.07 -25.45 -31.96
C PRO A 114 0.17 -26.17 -31.41
N LEU A 115 1.29 -25.48 -31.22
CA LEU A 115 2.52 -26.02 -30.62
C LEU A 115 2.55 -25.83 -29.10
N TRP A 116 1.64 -25.05 -28.53
CA TRP A 116 1.62 -24.69 -27.11
C TRP A 116 1.65 -25.90 -26.17
N PRO A 117 0.90 -27.01 -26.38
CA PRO A 117 1.01 -28.18 -25.50
C PRO A 117 2.44 -28.73 -25.41
N SER A 118 3.16 -28.74 -26.53
CA SER A 118 4.56 -29.17 -26.59
C SER A 118 5.49 -28.18 -25.87
N ILE A 119 5.29 -26.88 -26.11
CA ILE A 119 6.05 -25.81 -25.45
C ILE A 119 5.84 -25.87 -23.94
N TRP A 120 4.60 -26.01 -23.49
CA TRP A 120 4.23 -26.04 -22.08
C TRP A 120 4.96 -27.16 -21.32
N VAL A 121 4.98 -28.38 -21.86
CA VAL A 121 5.71 -29.51 -21.25
C VAL A 121 7.20 -29.19 -21.12
N TRP A 122 7.81 -28.61 -22.15
CA TRP A 122 9.22 -28.19 -22.09
C TRP A 122 9.47 -27.06 -21.09
N LEU A 123 8.55 -26.11 -20.92
CA LEU A 123 8.66 -25.10 -19.88
C LEU A 123 8.62 -25.72 -18.47
N GLN A 124 7.78 -26.73 -18.26
CA GLN A 124 7.74 -27.46 -16.98
C GLN A 124 9.05 -28.20 -16.71
N ILE A 125 9.64 -28.81 -17.73
CA ILE A 125 10.95 -29.48 -17.64
C ILE A 125 12.05 -28.47 -17.31
N LEU A 126 12.13 -27.37 -18.07
CA LEU A 126 13.11 -26.30 -17.84
C LEU A 126 12.95 -25.63 -16.48
N ARG A 127 11.73 -25.59 -15.92
CA ARG A 127 11.46 -25.10 -14.57
C ARG A 127 11.87 -26.10 -13.49
N ALA A 128 11.72 -27.40 -13.75
CA ALA A 128 12.14 -28.45 -12.82
C ALA A 128 13.67 -28.55 -12.73
N GLU A 129 14.40 -27.99 -13.70
CA GLU A 129 15.84 -27.78 -13.60
C GLU A 129 16.14 -26.79 -12.47
N GLY A 130 16.92 -27.25 -11.48
CA GLY A 130 17.38 -26.40 -10.39
C GLY A 130 18.30 -25.27 -10.89
N PRO A 131 18.51 -24.24 -10.05
CA PRO A 131 19.36 -23.09 -10.36
C PRO A 131 20.82 -23.45 -10.62
N GLU A 132 21.27 -24.64 -10.21
CA GLU A 132 22.62 -25.17 -10.42
C GLU A 132 22.93 -25.55 -11.87
N SER A 133 21.92 -25.52 -12.76
CA SER A 133 22.11 -25.88 -14.16
C SER A 133 22.96 -24.80 -14.86
N PRO A 134 24.05 -25.17 -15.56
CA PRO A 134 24.92 -24.20 -16.19
C PRO A 134 24.13 -23.41 -17.25
N PRO A 135 24.45 -22.12 -17.42
CA PRO A 135 23.85 -21.30 -18.47
C PRO A 135 24.12 -21.95 -19.82
N VAL A 136 23.12 -21.88 -20.71
CA VAL A 136 23.24 -22.44 -22.05
C VAL A 136 24.06 -21.47 -22.91
N ASP A 137 25.11 -21.97 -23.55
CA ASP A 137 25.91 -21.20 -24.51
C ASP A 137 25.13 -21.03 -25.81
N ILE A 138 24.37 -19.93 -25.88
CA ILE A 138 23.76 -19.45 -27.12
C ILE A 138 24.82 -18.61 -27.82
N ALA A 139 25.70 -19.29 -28.56
CA ALA A 139 26.88 -18.80 -29.25
C ALA A 139 26.90 -17.31 -29.67
N GLU A 140 28.04 -16.67 -29.42
CA GLU A 140 28.62 -15.48 -30.09
C GLU A 140 27.80 -14.18 -30.17
N GLU A 141 26.70 -13.99 -29.43
CA GLU A 141 26.17 -12.64 -29.21
C GLU A 141 26.84 -11.99 -27.99
N PRO A 142 27.82 -11.06 -28.17
CA PRO A 142 28.52 -10.41 -27.06
C PRO A 142 27.62 -9.48 -26.23
N ARG A 143 26.33 -9.39 -26.55
CA ARG A 143 25.39 -8.48 -25.87
C ARG A 143 24.77 -9.07 -24.60
N TYR A 144 24.76 -10.40 -24.42
CA TYR A 144 24.15 -11.04 -23.25
C TYR A 144 24.92 -12.30 -22.78
N PRO A 145 26.20 -12.18 -22.37
CA PRO A 145 26.94 -13.32 -21.84
C PRO A 145 26.31 -13.84 -20.54
N GLY A 146 25.81 -15.08 -20.54
CA GLY A 146 25.56 -15.86 -19.31
C GLY A 146 24.13 -15.88 -18.74
N GLU A 147 23.11 -15.32 -19.40
CA GLU A 147 21.79 -15.07 -18.76
C GLU A 147 20.68 -16.10 -19.01
N TYR A 148 20.91 -17.11 -19.85
CA TYR A 148 19.85 -18.05 -20.26
C TYR A 148 20.00 -19.40 -19.58
N ASN A 149 19.63 -19.44 -18.29
CA ASN A 149 19.30 -20.68 -17.62
C ASN A 149 17.81 -21.04 -17.87
N GLY A 150 17.45 -22.29 -17.58
CA GLY A 150 16.08 -22.82 -17.77
C GLY A 150 15.01 -21.92 -17.15
N PRO A 151 15.10 -21.59 -15.84
CA PRO A 151 14.13 -20.73 -15.17
C PRO A 151 13.95 -19.33 -15.80
N SER A 152 15.06 -18.66 -16.15
CA SER A 152 15.04 -17.36 -16.83
C SER A 152 14.34 -17.43 -18.19
N MET A 153 14.59 -18.51 -18.95
CA MET A 153 13.90 -18.75 -20.22
C MET A 153 12.40 -18.97 -20.03
N VAL A 154 11.99 -19.70 -18.98
CA VAL A 154 10.57 -19.91 -18.66
C VAL A 154 9.86 -18.59 -18.42
N VAL A 155 10.41 -17.73 -17.57
CA VAL A 155 9.83 -16.40 -17.31
C VAL A 155 9.72 -15.59 -18.59
N ARG A 156 10.78 -15.58 -19.42
CA ARG A 156 10.81 -14.79 -20.65
C ARG A 156 9.76 -15.25 -21.67
N VAL A 157 9.66 -16.56 -21.91
CA VAL A 157 8.64 -17.13 -22.81
C VAL A 157 7.23 -16.79 -22.33
N LEU A 158 6.95 -17.00 -21.04
CA LEU A 158 5.64 -16.68 -20.46
C LEU A 158 5.34 -15.19 -20.57
N HIS A 159 6.31 -14.32 -20.29
CA HIS A 159 6.14 -12.88 -20.40
C HIS A 159 5.78 -12.48 -21.84
N SER A 160 6.52 -12.95 -22.83
CA SER A 160 6.26 -12.63 -24.24
C SER A 160 4.89 -13.16 -24.70
N PHE A 161 4.50 -14.37 -24.30
CA PHE A 161 3.26 -14.97 -24.76
C PHE A 161 2.03 -14.38 -24.06
N ILE A 162 2.18 -13.91 -22.82
CA ILE A 162 1.09 -13.28 -22.07
C ILE A 162 0.91 -11.82 -22.49
N TYR A 163 2.01 -11.06 -22.66
CA TYR A 163 1.97 -9.60 -22.74
C TYR A 163 2.24 -8.97 -24.11
N SER A 164 2.87 -9.66 -25.07
CA SER A 164 3.19 -9.03 -26.35
C SER A 164 1.94 -8.84 -27.22
N PRO A 165 1.59 -7.61 -27.65
CA PRO A 165 0.47 -7.38 -28.56
C PRO A 165 0.77 -7.89 -29.98
N PRO A 166 -0.23 -8.33 -30.79
CA PRO A 166 -1.67 -8.42 -30.54
C PRO A 166 -2.10 -9.90 -30.38
N GLN A 167 -1.94 -10.48 -29.20
CA GLN A 167 -2.06 -11.94 -29.05
C GLN A 167 -3.22 -12.39 -28.17
N ALA A 168 -4.42 -11.82 -28.33
CA ALA A 168 -5.56 -12.20 -27.50
C ALA A 168 -5.76 -13.73 -27.44
N ASN A 169 -5.56 -14.45 -28.55
CA ASN A 169 -5.74 -15.91 -28.59
C ASN A 169 -4.62 -16.69 -27.88
N LEU A 170 -3.33 -16.44 -28.17
CA LEU A 170 -2.22 -17.15 -27.52
C LEU A 170 -2.11 -16.77 -26.04
N SER A 171 -2.28 -15.51 -25.69
CA SER A 171 -2.32 -15.05 -24.30
C SER A 171 -3.46 -15.71 -23.53
N THR A 172 -4.67 -15.78 -24.11
CA THR A 172 -5.80 -16.49 -23.49
C THR A 172 -5.51 -17.98 -23.33
N LEU A 173 -4.97 -18.64 -24.36
CA LEU A 173 -4.60 -20.05 -24.31
C LEU A 173 -3.60 -20.33 -23.18
N VAL A 174 -2.53 -19.54 -23.11
CA VAL A 174 -1.50 -19.64 -22.06
C VAL A 174 -2.14 -19.42 -20.69
N MET A 175 -2.84 -18.29 -20.49
CA MET A 175 -3.45 -17.94 -19.20
C MET A 175 -4.54 -18.92 -18.73
N THR A 176 -5.15 -19.69 -19.63
CA THR A 176 -6.14 -20.73 -19.30
C THR A 176 -5.53 -22.12 -19.17
N THR A 177 -4.22 -22.27 -19.37
CA THR A 177 -3.52 -23.56 -19.28
C THR A 177 -3.53 -24.09 -17.84
N PRO A 178 -3.98 -25.34 -17.61
CA PRO A 178 -3.95 -25.96 -16.29
C PRO A 178 -2.53 -26.01 -15.71
N GLY A 179 -2.39 -25.66 -14.42
CA GLY A 179 -1.11 -25.67 -13.71
C GLY A 179 -0.18 -24.48 -13.99
N LEU A 180 -0.45 -23.63 -14.99
CA LEU A 180 0.38 -22.44 -15.25
C LEU A 180 0.49 -21.54 -14.02
N LYS A 181 -0.66 -21.27 -13.40
CA LYS A 181 -0.79 -20.33 -12.29
C LYS A 181 -0.05 -20.82 -11.07
N GLU A 182 -0.23 -22.09 -10.75
CA GLU A 182 0.48 -22.79 -9.70
C GLU A 182 1.99 -22.74 -9.93
N MET A 183 2.44 -22.99 -11.17
CA MET A 183 3.86 -22.91 -11.51
C MET A 183 4.44 -21.51 -11.32
N VAL A 184 3.76 -20.46 -11.80
CA VAL A 184 4.23 -19.07 -11.66
C VAL A 184 4.26 -18.63 -10.19
N ALA A 185 3.21 -18.94 -9.43
CA ALA A 185 3.18 -18.64 -7.99
C ALA A 185 4.31 -19.37 -7.24
N ARG A 186 4.55 -20.64 -7.58
CA ARG A 186 5.63 -21.44 -7.00
C ARG A 186 7.00 -20.85 -7.32
N MET A 187 7.26 -20.50 -8.59
CA MET A 187 8.52 -19.84 -9.00
C MET A 187 8.74 -18.54 -8.23
N TRP A 188 7.70 -17.73 -8.05
CA TRP A 188 7.77 -16.48 -7.30
C TRP A 188 8.08 -16.72 -5.80
N LEU A 189 7.50 -17.77 -5.20
CA LEU A 189 7.80 -18.17 -3.81
C LEU A 189 9.23 -18.74 -3.67
N GLU A 190 9.67 -19.57 -4.61
CA GLU A 190 11.00 -20.19 -4.62
C GLU A 190 12.12 -19.16 -4.72
N GLU A 191 11.99 -18.21 -5.64
CA GLU A 191 12.89 -17.07 -5.76
C GLU A 191 12.96 -16.27 -4.45
N ALA A 192 11.85 -16.12 -3.73
CA ALA A 192 11.83 -15.44 -2.44
C ALA A 192 12.52 -16.21 -1.31
N ALA A 193 12.56 -17.55 -1.42
CA ALA A 193 13.26 -18.42 -0.49
C ALA A 193 14.77 -18.48 -0.80
N ASP A 194 15.16 -18.32 -2.07
CA ASP A 194 16.55 -18.25 -2.51
C ASP A 194 17.27 -16.99 -1.96
N ILE A 195 18.28 -17.22 -1.12
CA ILE A 195 19.10 -16.16 -0.51
C ILE A 195 20.14 -15.65 -1.51
N THR A 196 20.56 -16.50 -2.44
CA THR A 196 21.55 -16.17 -3.46
C THR A 196 20.95 -15.35 -4.60
N ALA A 197 19.61 -15.42 -4.73
CA ALA A 197 18.85 -14.80 -5.80
C ALA A 197 19.43 -15.14 -7.19
N ALA A 198 19.77 -16.42 -7.39
CA ALA A 198 20.48 -16.94 -8.56
C ALA A 198 19.77 -16.61 -9.89
N ASN A 199 18.46 -16.40 -9.85
CA ASN A 199 17.62 -16.10 -11.01
C ASN A 199 17.12 -14.65 -11.07
N GLY A 200 17.62 -13.74 -10.24
CA GLY A 200 17.35 -12.30 -10.39
C GLY A 200 15.91 -11.86 -10.09
N PHE A 201 15.10 -12.63 -9.38
CA PHE A 201 13.69 -12.33 -9.09
C PHE A 201 12.81 -12.10 -10.35
N ARG A 202 13.19 -12.68 -11.49
CA ARG A 202 12.59 -12.38 -12.80
C ARG A 202 11.09 -12.70 -12.87
N THR A 203 10.59 -13.61 -12.03
CA THR A 203 9.15 -13.94 -12.01
C THR A 203 8.26 -12.70 -11.75
N SER A 204 8.78 -11.63 -11.14
CA SER A 204 8.07 -10.36 -10.97
C SER A 204 7.65 -9.70 -12.30
N LEU A 205 8.36 -9.97 -13.40
CA LEU A 205 7.98 -9.50 -14.74
C LEU A 205 6.61 -10.05 -15.18
N LEU A 206 6.17 -11.18 -14.62
CA LEU A 206 4.87 -11.78 -14.91
C LEU A 206 3.71 -11.06 -14.20
N LEU A 207 3.98 -10.06 -13.35
CA LEU A 207 3.00 -9.32 -12.55
C LEU A 207 2.70 -7.92 -13.10
N ARG A 208 2.86 -7.71 -14.42
CA ARG A 208 2.73 -6.39 -15.07
C ARG A 208 1.30 -5.86 -15.22
N SER A 209 0.30 -6.73 -15.25
CA SER A 209 -1.10 -6.34 -15.46
C SER A 209 -1.96 -6.63 -14.23
N ASP A 210 -2.84 -5.69 -13.91
CA ASP A 210 -3.80 -5.79 -12.80
C ASP A 210 -4.59 -7.10 -12.78
N SER A 211 -5.12 -7.53 -13.93
CA SER A 211 -5.91 -8.77 -14.03
C SER A 211 -5.07 -10.01 -13.78
N VAL A 212 -3.82 -9.98 -14.23
CA VAL A 212 -2.87 -11.09 -14.10
C VAL A 212 -2.35 -11.18 -12.67
N THR A 213 -2.04 -10.04 -12.05
CA THR A 213 -1.59 -9.93 -10.67
C THR A 213 -2.64 -10.45 -9.70
N GLU A 214 -3.90 -10.02 -9.82
CA GLU A 214 -4.98 -10.50 -8.95
C GLU A 214 -5.16 -12.02 -9.05
N PHE A 215 -5.11 -12.53 -10.29
CA PHE A 215 -5.21 -13.95 -10.55
C PHE A 215 -4.08 -14.74 -9.86
N PHE A 216 -2.83 -14.32 -9.98
CA PHE A 216 -1.69 -15.02 -9.41
C PHE A 216 -1.58 -14.92 -7.89
N LEU A 217 -1.98 -13.80 -7.29
CA LEU A 217 -1.89 -13.62 -5.84
C LEU A 217 -2.79 -14.58 -5.06
N THR A 218 -3.92 -14.97 -5.63
CA THR A 218 -4.79 -16.00 -5.05
C THR A 218 -4.03 -17.32 -4.89
N GLU A 219 -3.28 -17.71 -5.92
CA GLU A 219 -2.47 -18.93 -5.93
C GLU A 219 -1.27 -18.84 -4.97
N VAL A 220 -0.62 -17.67 -4.88
CA VAL A 220 0.44 -17.42 -3.89
C VAL A 220 -0.06 -17.62 -2.45
N VAL A 221 -1.25 -17.10 -2.14
CA VAL A 221 -1.87 -17.29 -0.82
C VAL A 221 -2.22 -18.76 -0.59
N ALA A 222 -2.75 -19.46 -1.60
CA ALA A 222 -3.05 -20.89 -1.50
C ALA A 222 -1.79 -21.72 -1.20
N GLN A 223 -0.68 -21.46 -1.90
CA GLN A 223 0.60 -22.14 -1.66
C GLN A 223 1.26 -21.75 -0.34
N CYS A 224 0.90 -20.61 0.24
CA CYS A 224 1.22 -20.24 1.62
C CYS A 224 0.27 -20.89 2.65
N GLY A 225 -0.41 -21.99 2.30
CA GLY A 225 -1.36 -22.69 3.19
C GLY A 225 -2.62 -21.87 3.49
N GLY A 226 -3.02 -20.98 2.59
CA GLY A 226 -4.11 -20.01 2.81
C GLY A 226 -3.74 -18.86 3.75
N ASN A 227 -2.48 -18.76 4.20
CA ASN A 227 -2.02 -17.71 5.10
C ASN A 227 -1.55 -16.47 4.33
N ALA A 228 -2.43 -15.47 4.26
CA ALA A 228 -2.13 -14.20 3.60
C ALA A 228 -1.01 -13.39 4.28
N ASP A 229 -0.80 -13.52 5.60
CA ASP A 229 0.32 -12.85 6.28
C ASP A 229 1.67 -13.43 5.84
N ALA A 230 1.73 -14.76 5.66
CA ALA A 230 2.90 -15.42 5.09
C ALA A 230 3.19 -14.94 3.66
N ALA A 231 2.15 -14.80 2.82
CA ALA A 231 2.30 -14.25 1.46
C ALA A 231 2.84 -12.81 1.46
N VAL A 232 2.34 -11.93 2.35
CA VAL A 232 2.87 -10.57 2.52
C VAL A 232 4.33 -10.59 2.96
N LYS A 233 4.67 -11.44 3.94
CA LYS A 233 6.04 -11.60 4.40
C LYS A 233 6.98 -12.01 3.27
N VAL A 234 6.54 -12.93 2.40
CA VAL A 234 7.29 -13.34 1.21
C VAL A 234 7.48 -12.17 0.24
N ALA A 235 6.42 -11.40 -0.05
CA ALA A 235 6.52 -10.20 -0.90
C ALA A 235 7.56 -9.19 -0.36
N LEU A 236 7.51 -8.91 0.95
CA LEU A 236 8.46 -8.00 1.60
C LEU A 236 9.90 -8.54 1.57
N LEU A 237 10.08 -9.86 1.74
CA LEU A 237 11.38 -10.51 1.64
C LEU A 237 11.97 -10.43 0.23
N ARG A 238 11.15 -10.61 -0.82
CA ARG A 238 11.60 -10.43 -2.21
C ARG A 238 12.10 -9.03 -2.47
N ILE A 239 11.30 -8.02 -2.11
CA ILE A 239 11.69 -6.60 -2.28
C ILE A 239 13.00 -6.33 -1.56
N LYS A 240 13.13 -6.80 -0.31
CA LYS A 240 14.36 -6.63 0.47
C LYS A 240 15.56 -7.29 -0.22
N ARG A 241 15.45 -8.56 -0.60
CA ARG A 241 16.55 -9.32 -1.19
C ARG A 241 16.92 -8.81 -2.58
N GLY A 242 15.95 -8.42 -3.39
CA GLY A 242 16.20 -7.77 -4.69
C GLY A 242 17.04 -6.51 -4.54
N MET A 243 16.81 -5.72 -3.49
CA MET A 243 17.63 -4.55 -3.17
C MET A 243 19.03 -4.88 -2.60
N GLU A 244 19.23 -6.10 -2.11
CA GLU A 244 20.50 -6.56 -1.51
C GLU A 244 21.44 -7.21 -2.52
N GLN A 245 20.98 -7.47 -3.75
CA GLN A 245 21.82 -7.98 -4.84
C GLN A 245 22.98 -7.03 -5.16
N SER A 246 24.09 -7.58 -5.67
CA SER A 246 25.22 -6.79 -6.17
C SER A 246 24.82 -5.92 -7.37
N GLU A 247 23.92 -6.44 -8.20
CA GLU A 247 23.33 -5.77 -9.35
C GLU A 247 21.81 -5.89 -9.28
N PRO A 248 21.13 -5.00 -8.53
CA PRO A 248 19.67 -5.07 -8.36
C PRO A 248 18.93 -4.90 -9.69
N ASP A 249 18.00 -5.81 -9.97
CA ASP A 249 17.02 -5.62 -11.05
C ASP A 249 15.89 -4.68 -10.57
N PHE A 250 16.04 -3.41 -10.93
CA PHE A 250 15.09 -2.34 -10.58
C PHE A 250 13.72 -2.55 -11.22
N SER A 251 13.62 -3.19 -12.39
CA SER A 251 12.34 -3.46 -13.05
C SER A 251 11.56 -4.53 -12.30
N CYS A 252 12.22 -5.63 -11.91
CA CYS A 252 11.61 -6.67 -11.09
C CYS A 252 11.14 -6.11 -9.73
N SER A 253 11.98 -5.28 -9.12
CA SER A 253 11.65 -4.62 -7.85
C SER A 253 10.47 -3.66 -7.95
N GLN A 254 10.36 -2.92 -9.06
CA GLN A 254 9.20 -2.08 -9.35
C GLN A 254 7.91 -2.92 -9.39
N HIS A 255 7.95 -4.10 -10.02
CA HIS A 255 6.78 -4.97 -10.08
C HIS A 255 6.41 -5.55 -8.71
N ASP A 256 7.37 -6.00 -7.91
CA ASP A 256 7.08 -6.50 -6.56
C ASP A 256 6.50 -5.40 -5.63
N ILE A 257 7.00 -4.16 -5.71
CA ILE A 257 6.40 -3.04 -4.98
C ILE A 257 5.00 -2.71 -5.55
N GLY A 258 4.85 -2.77 -6.88
CA GLY A 258 3.59 -2.55 -7.58
C GLY A 258 2.49 -3.52 -7.14
N VAL A 259 2.83 -4.78 -6.85
CA VAL A 259 1.90 -5.77 -6.27
C VAL A 259 1.31 -5.29 -4.95
N LEU A 260 2.15 -4.75 -4.05
CA LEU A 260 1.69 -4.23 -2.76
C LEU A 260 0.85 -2.96 -2.93
N MET A 261 1.25 -2.08 -3.86
CA MET A 261 0.49 -0.88 -4.20
C MET A 261 -0.90 -1.23 -4.74
N HIS A 262 -1.00 -2.20 -5.64
CA HIS A 262 -2.26 -2.68 -6.21
C HIS A 262 -3.22 -3.15 -5.11
N GLN A 263 -2.71 -3.86 -4.10
CA GLN A 263 -3.51 -4.29 -2.94
C GLN A 263 -4.01 -3.10 -2.10
N LEU A 264 -3.30 -1.97 -2.06
CA LEU A 264 -3.70 -0.76 -1.33
C LEU A 264 -4.69 0.12 -2.12
N GLU A 265 -4.64 0.12 -3.45
CA GLU A 265 -5.49 0.98 -4.29
C GLU A 265 -6.89 0.39 -4.55
N ARG A 266 -7.01 -0.92 -4.69
CA ARG A 266 -8.30 -1.54 -5.03
C ARG A 266 -9.11 -1.93 -3.81
N HIS A 267 -10.32 -1.40 -3.73
CA HIS A 267 -11.29 -1.72 -2.68
C HIS A 267 -12.05 -3.04 -2.94
N ASP A 268 -12.11 -3.47 -4.20
CA ASP A 268 -12.93 -4.59 -4.68
C ASP A 268 -12.12 -5.82 -5.12
N THR A 269 -10.91 -6.02 -4.59
CA THR A 269 -10.13 -7.21 -4.95
C THR A 269 -10.82 -8.49 -4.47
N GLU A 270 -10.78 -9.55 -5.27
CA GLU A 270 -11.21 -10.90 -4.89
C GLU A 270 -10.36 -11.40 -3.70
N VAL A 271 -9.11 -10.93 -3.60
CA VAL A 271 -8.16 -11.27 -2.54
C VAL A 271 -8.23 -10.30 -1.34
N ARG A 272 -9.44 -10.08 -0.80
CA ARG A 272 -9.65 -9.20 0.37
C ARG A 272 -8.75 -9.55 1.56
N ILE A 273 -8.46 -10.85 1.74
CA ILE A 273 -7.63 -11.35 2.84
C ILE A 273 -6.19 -10.82 2.72
N LEU A 274 -5.62 -10.79 1.50
CA LEU A 274 -4.25 -10.28 1.29
C LEU A 274 -4.16 -8.79 1.55
N ARG A 275 -5.13 -8.00 1.07
CA ARG A 275 -5.22 -6.57 1.40
C ARG A 275 -5.26 -6.34 2.90
N GLN A 276 -6.09 -7.09 3.64
CA GLN A 276 -6.17 -6.95 5.09
C GLN A 276 -4.84 -7.29 5.76
N SER A 277 -4.17 -8.37 5.32
CA SER A 277 -2.82 -8.72 5.80
C SER A 277 -1.81 -7.62 5.52
N VAL A 278 -1.79 -7.03 4.32
CA VAL A 278 -0.90 -5.88 3.99
C VAL A 278 -1.15 -4.72 4.95
N LEU A 279 -2.42 -4.41 5.24
CA LEU A 279 -2.78 -3.31 6.13
C LEU A 279 -2.39 -3.59 7.58
N SER A 280 -2.49 -4.84 8.06
CA SER A 280 -2.17 -5.21 9.45
C SER A 280 -0.73 -5.66 9.68
N HIS A 281 0.07 -5.92 8.62
CA HIS A 281 1.41 -6.50 8.79
C HIS A 281 2.34 -5.55 9.58
N PRO A 282 2.94 -6.00 10.70
CA PRO A 282 3.63 -5.12 11.64
C PRO A 282 4.95 -4.56 11.09
N THR A 283 5.63 -5.29 10.20
CA THR A 283 6.93 -4.85 9.64
C THR A 283 6.82 -4.12 8.31
N PHE A 284 5.62 -3.94 7.76
CA PHE A 284 5.46 -3.43 6.40
C PHE A 284 6.00 -1.99 6.24
N ILE A 285 5.74 -1.09 7.19
CA ILE A 285 6.31 0.27 7.12
C ILE A 285 7.83 0.23 7.21
N ILE A 286 8.37 -0.57 8.13
CA ILE A 286 9.83 -0.71 8.30
C ILE A 286 10.46 -1.18 6.99
N ALA A 287 9.91 -2.22 6.36
CA ALA A 287 10.40 -2.74 5.09
C ALA A 287 10.40 -1.68 3.98
N MET A 288 9.32 -0.90 3.83
CA MET A 288 9.27 0.17 2.82
C MET A 288 10.28 1.30 3.08
N VAL A 289 10.51 1.66 4.34
CA VAL A 289 11.51 2.66 4.72
C VAL A 289 12.93 2.15 4.47
N ASP A 290 13.20 0.88 4.79
CA ASP A 290 14.49 0.23 4.52
C ASP A 290 14.76 0.16 3.00
N THR A 291 13.74 -0.19 2.19
CA THR A 291 13.81 -0.14 0.73
C THR A 291 14.15 1.27 0.24
N LEU A 292 13.49 2.32 0.73
CA LEU A 292 13.83 3.71 0.37
C LEU A 292 15.25 4.08 0.76
N SER A 293 15.68 3.69 1.96
CA SER A 293 17.03 3.98 2.44
C SER A 293 18.10 3.33 1.56
N LYS A 294 17.86 2.08 1.14
CA LYS A 294 18.75 1.33 0.24
C LYS A 294 18.77 1.93 -1.16
N LEU A 295 17.61 2.25 -1.74
CA LEU A 295 17.51 2.93 -3.04
C LEU A 295 18.22 4.29 -3.03
N LEU A 296 18.06 5.07 -1.96
CA LEU A 296 18.76 6.34 -1.79
C LEU A 296 20.29 6.13 -1.72
N THR A 297 20.74 5.07 -1.03
CA THR A 297 22.17 4.74 -0.93
C THR A 297 22.73 4.37 -2.30
N ILE A 298 22.00 3.58 -3.08
CA ILE A 298 22.34 3.24 -4.48
C ILE A 298 22.39 4.51 -5.33
N GLN A 299 21.38 5.40 -5.25
CA GLN A 299 21.36 6.66 -6.00
C GLN A 299 22.57 7.55 -5.73
N ARG A 300 23.07 7.55 -4.49
CA ARG A 300 24.25 8.32 -4.09
C ARG A 300 25.53 7.74 -4.65
N ALA A 301 25.65 6.41 -4.65
CA ALA A 301 26.82 5.71 -5.18
C ALA A 301 26.84 5.74 -6.72
N TYR A 302 25.68 5.57 -7.34
CA TYR A 302 25.49 5.49 -8.78
C TYR A 302 24.28 6.35 -9.17
N PRO A 303 24.47 7.60 -9.62
CA PRO A 303 23.38 8.50 -9.96
C PRO A 303 22.70 8.06 -11.27
N ILE A 304 21.84 7.05 -11.17
CA ILE A 304 21.03 6.52 -12.26
C ILE A 304 19.86 7.49 -12.49
N HIS A 305 19.56 7.83 -13.74
CA HIS A 305 18.47 8.74 -14.07
C HIS A 305 17.08 8.11 -13.77
N ASP A 306 16.95 6.82 -14.10
CA ASP A 306 15.68 6.09 -14.03
C ASP A 306 15.28 5.66 -12.61
N LEU A 307 16.20 5.71 -11.64
CA LEU A 307 15.89 5.35 -10.25
C LEU A 307 14.92 6.33 -9.57
N SER A 308 14.69 7.51 -10.16
CA SER A 308 13.71 8.48 -9.66
C SER A 308 12.32 7.89 -9.51
N ASP A 309 11.88 7.14 -10.53
CA ASP A 309 10.53 6.58 -10.56
C ASP A 309 10.42 5.45 -9.53
N LEU A 310 11.48 4.66 -9.36
CA LEU A 310 11.53 3.61 -8.34
C LEU A 310 11.52 4.18 -6.90
N LEU A 311 12.17 5.34 -6.66
CA LEU A 311 12.15 6.02 -5.36
C LEU A 311 10.77 6.52 -4.95
N VAL A 312 9.90 6.84 -5.93
CA VAL A 312 8.54 7.29 -5.66
C VAL A 312 7.65 6.14 -5.18
N LEU A 313 7.87 4.91 -5.67
CA LEU A 313 6.96 3.80 -5.40
C LEU A 313 6.81 3.46 -3.91
N PRO A 314 7.87 3.28 -3.09
CA PRO A 314 7.66 3.02 -1.67
C PRO A 314 7.08 4.22 -0.93
N LEU A 315 7.36 5.47 -1.35
CA LEU A 315 6.74 6.66 -0.78
C LEU A 315 5.23 6.65 -0.98
N ASP A 316 4.79 6.32 -2.20
CA ASP A 316 3.38 6.21 -2.55
C ASP A 316 2.69 5.06 -1.81
N VAL A 317 3.35 3.91 -1.68
CA VAL A 317 2.87 2.77 -0.90
C VAL A 317 2.68 3.13 0.57
N ILE A 318 3.68 3.78 1.19
CA ILE A 318 3.58 4.28 2.57
C ILE A 318 2.42 5.28 2.67
N PHE A 319 2.35 6.22 1.74
CA PHE A 319 1.33 7.27 1.74
C PHE A 319 -0.09 6.69 1.64
N LYS A 320 -0.34 5.75 0.71
CA LYS A 320 -1.63 5.06 0.60
C LYS A 320 -1.99 4.30 1.86
N ARG A 321 -1.03 3.59 2.47
CA ARG A 321 -1.28 2.89 3.73
C ARG A 321 -1.68 3.85 4.86
N ILE A 322 -1.05 5.03 4.97
CA ILE A 322 -1.45 6.07 5.93
C ILE A 322 -2.87 6.57 5.65
N GLN A 323 -3.26 6.74 4.38
CA GLN A 323 -4.62 7.16 4.05
C GLN A 323 -5.69 6.16 4.53
N ILE A 324 -5.35 4.87 4.57
CA ILE A 324 -6.28 3.79 4.94
C ILE A 324 -6.27 3.54 6.46
N THR A 325 -5.09 3.40 7.05
CA THR A 325 -4.91 2.99 8.46
C THR A 325 -4.78 4.17 9.43
N GLY A 326 -4.49 5.36 8.91
CA GLY A 326 -4.42 6.60 9.70
C GLY A 326 -3.33 6.58 10.76
N TYR A 327 -3.74 6.80 12.01
CA TYR A 327 -2.85 7.04 13.15
C TYR A 327 -1.85 5.91 13.41
N ASP A 328 -2.29 4.65 13.36
CA ASP A 328 -1.44 3.51 13.75
C ASP A 328 -0.24 3.35 12.81
N CYS A 329 -0.45 3.58 11.51
CA CYS A 329 0.65 3.59 10.54
C CYS A 329 1.58 4.79 10.73
N VAL A 330 1.06 5.95 11.12
CA VAL A 330 1.93 7.11 11.41
C VAL A 330 2.81 6.84 12.63
N VAL A 331 2.27 6.21 13.68
CA VAL A 331 3.05 5.80 14.86
C VAL A 331 4.18 4.83 14.46
N GLN A 332 3.89 3.82 13.62
CA GLN A 332 4.92 2.93 13.09
C GLN A 332 5.97 3.71 12.29
N LEU A 333 5.53 4.63 11.42
CA LEU A 333 6.40 5.38 10.52
C LEU A 333 7.34 6.34 11.26
N VAL A 334 6.85 7.07 12.26
CA VAL A 334 7.72 7.91 13.11
C VAL A 334 8.61 7.07 14.03
N GLY A 335 8.37 5.77 14.16
CA GLY A 335 9.31 4.84 14.81
C GLY A 335 10.49 4.44 13.91
N THR A 336 10.56 4.92 12.66
CA THR A 336 11.60 4.57 11.68
C THR A 336 12.51 5.76 11.33
N THR A 337 13.47 5.55 10.43
CA THR A 337 14.41 6.57 9.93
C THR A 337 13.85 7.43 8.78
N ILE A 338 12.54 7.41 8.53
CA ILE A 338 11.90 8.06 7.37
C ILE A 338 12.28 9.54 7.18
N LEU A 339 12.39 10.34 8.26
CA LEU A 339 12.71 11.76 8.12
C LEU A 339 14.14 11.96 7.61
N SER A 340 15.09 11.18 8.13
CA SER A 340 16.48 11.15 7.65
C SER A 340 16.54 10.72 6.19
N VAL A 341 15.74 9.73 5.79
CA VAL A 341 15.63 9.28 4.40
C VAL A 341 15.06 10.40 3.50
N ILE A 342 13.97 11.07 3.89
CA ILE A 342 13.37 12.17 3.12
C ILE A 342 14.36 13.33 2.96
N ILE A 343 15.05 13.73 4.02
CA ILE A 343 16.11 14.75 3.95
C ILE A 343 17.18 14.33 2.97
N GLY A 344 17.61 13.07 3.04
CA GLY A 344 18.57 12.51 2.12
C GLY A 344 18.10 12.49 0.66
N LEU A 345 16.82 12.22 0.42
CA LEU A 345 16.20 12.30 -0.91
C LEU A 345 16.26 13.73 -1.46
N VAL A 346 15.95 14.75 -0.65
CA VAL A 346 16.06 16.15 -1.09
C VAL A 346 17.49 16.51 -1.48
N GLN A 347 18.48 16.05 -0.70
CA GLN A 347 19.89 16.31 -0.96
C GLN A 347 20.40 15.61 -2.22
N THR A 348 19.99 14.34 -2.42
CA THR A 348 20.52 13.51 -3.50
C THR A 348 19.76 13.69 -4.81
N CYS A 349 18.44 13.77 -4.75
CA CYS A 349 17.58 13.84 -5.94
C CYS A 349 17.30 15.27 -6.41
N GLY A 350 17.65 16.29 -5.61
CA GLY A 350 17.50 17.70 -5.98
C GLY A 350 16.08 18.07 -6.41
N PHE A 351 15.95 18.80 -7.52
CA PHE A 351 14.67 19.30 -8.05
C PHE A 351 13.84 18.27 -8.82
N ARG A 352 14.08 16.95 -8.70
CA ARG A 352 13.27 15.92 -9.38
C ARG A 352 11.81 16.00 -8.88
N PRO A 353 10.85 16.50 -9.70
CA PRO A 353 9.55 16.95 -9.17
C PRO A 353 8.75 15.82 -8.51
N LYS A 354 8.72 14.63 -9.12
CA LYS A 354 7.94 13.49 -8.59
C LYS A 354 8.38 13.07 -7.19
N VAL A 355 9.69 12.93 -6.94
CA VAL A 355 10.23 12.53 -5.63
C VAL A 355 9.95 13.62 -4.60
N MET A 356 10.09 14.90 -4.99
CA MET A 356 9.81 16.03 -4.10
C MET A 356 8.32 16.12 -3.76
N ASP A 357 7.44 15.93 -4.73
CA ASP A 357 5.99 15.96 -4.54
C ASP A 357 5.53 14.81 -3.65
N ALA A 358 6.00 13.58 -3.89
CA ALA A 358 5.67 12.42 -3.07
C ALA A 358 6.17 12.61 -1.61
N SER A 359 7.41 13.08 -1.44
CA SER A 359 7.99 13.35 -0.12
C SER A 359 7.22 14.45 0.62
N ALA A 360 6.89 15.55 -0.06
CA ALA A 360 6.17 16.64 0.55
C ALA A 360 4.71 16.27 0.88
N GLN A 361 4.06 15.47 0.03
CA GLN A 361 2.74 14.91 0.32
C GLN A 361 2.77 14.02 1.57
N LEU A 362 3.78 13.16 1.70
CA LEU A 362 3.95 12.31 2.88
C LEU A 362 4.14 13.14 4.14
N LEU A 363 5.07 14.10 4.13
CA LEU A 363 5.31 15.02 5.25
C LEU A 363 4.04 15.80 5.61
N ARG A 364 3.36 16.40 4.63
CA ARG A 364 2.13 17.16 4.86
C ARG A 364 1.05 16.30 5.50
N ASN A 365 0.87 15.05 5.05
CA ASN A 365 -0.15 14.18 5.63
C ASN A 365 0.18 13.73 7.05
N ILE A 366 1.43 13.42 7.34
CA ILE A 366 1.87 13.11 8.70
C ILE A 366 1.65 14.34 9.60
N PHE A 367 2.09 15.53 9.17
CA PHE A 367 2.19 16.69 10.05
C PHE A 367 0.93 17.54 10.14
N CYS A 368 0.14 17.65 9.07
CA CYS A 368 -1.11 18.40 9.15
C CYS A 368 -2.14 17.63 9.97
N ARG A 369 -2.18 16.30 9.85
CA ARG A 369 -3.24 15.49 10.49
C ARG A 369 -2.87 14.98 11.88
N PHE A 370 -1.60 14.65 12.13
CA PHE A 370 -1.24 13.89 13.33
C PHE A 370 -0.28 14.58 14.31
N ILE A 371 0.15 15.81 14.03
CA ILE A 371 1.09 16.51 14.94
C ILE A 371 0.48 16.93 16.28
N ALA A 372 -0.85 16.97 16.37
CA ALA A 372 -1.54 17.21 17.63
C ALA A 372 -1.31 16.08 18.65
N TYR A 373 -0.88 14.90 18.19
CA TYR A 373 -0.60 13.76 19.06
C TYR A 373 0.81 13.84 19.63
N ARG A 374 0.89 14.06 20.94
CA ARG A 374 2.15 14.14 21.69
C ARG A 374 3.17 13.03 21.38
N PRO A 375 2.81 11.73 21.33
CA PRO A 375 3.78 10.68 21.01
C PRO A 375 4.42 10.84 19.63
N ILE A 376 3.62 11.22 18.63
CA ILE A 376 4.09 11.43 17.26
C ILE A 376 5.04 12.62 17.20
N LEU A 377 4.68 13.73 17.87
CA LEU A 377 5.51 14.92 17.90
C LEU A 377 6.87 14.67 18.58
N LEU A 378 6.90 13.93 19.69
CA LEU A 378 8.14 13.56 20.37
C LEU A 378 9.02 12.63 19.51
N ALA A 379 8.45 11.59 18.92
CA ALA A 379 9.19 10.69 18.03
C ALA A 379 9.74 11.43 16.80
N THR A 380 8.94 12.34 16.24
CA THR A 380 9.35 13.21 15.12
C THR A 380 10.53 14.09 15.49
N ARG A 381 10.53 14.68 16.70
CA ARG A 381 11.67 15.46 17.21
C ARG A 381 12.93 14.60 17.25
N ASP A 382 12.84 13.42 17.86
CA ASP A 382 14.01 12.56 18.04
C ASP A 382 14.57 12.11 16.68
N ASN A 383 13.71 11.83 15.70
CA ASN A 383 14.13 11.55 14.32
C ASN A 383 14.77 12.76 13.62
N LEU A 384 14.24 13.97 13.77
CA LEU A 384 14.87 15.17 13.21
C LEU A 384 16.25 15.42 13.81
N LEU A 385 16.39 15.24 15.12
CA LEU A 385 17.69 15.36 15.80
C LEU A 385 18.67 14.31 15.29
N ALA A 386 18.22 13.05 15.16
CA ALA A 386 19.03 11.96 14.63
C ALA A 386 19.41 12.17 13.15
N ALA A 387 18.55 12.82 12.36
CA ALA A 387 18.84 13.18 10.96
C ALA A 387 19.91 14.27 10.83
N GLY A 388 20.31 14.92 11.92
CA GLY A 388 21.36 15.96 11.90
C GLY A 388 20.98 17.17 11.05
N VAL A 389 19.70 17.56 11.04
CA VAL A 389 19.22 18.72 10.25
C VAL A 389 19.97 19.98 10.69
N THR A 390 20.95 20.41 9.89
CA THR A 390 21.68 21.66 10.15
C THR A 390 20.97 22.84 9.47
N ALA A 391 21.28 24.08 9.88
CA ALA A 391 20.73 25.28 9.27
C ALA A 391 20.90 25.35 7.73
N ARG A 392 21.90 24.67 7.15
CA ARG A 392 22.08 24.54 5.69
C ARG A 392 20.95 23.77 4.98
N HIS A 393 20.20 22.95 5.70
CA HIS A 393 19.10 22.15 5.17
C HIS A 393 17.81 22.98 5.00
N ARG A 394 17.80 24.21 5.52
CA ARG A 394 16.74 25.22 5.33
C ARG A 394 16.88 25.93 3.98
N SER A 395 17.17 25.17 2.93
CA SER A 395 17.15 25.70 1.57
C SER A 395 15.74 26.23 1.26
N ASN A 396 15.62 27.19 0.32
CA ASN A 396 14.33 27.69 -0.17
C ASN A 396 13.48 26.61 -0.89
N SER A 397 13.83 25.32 -0.77
CA SER A 397 13.05 24.20 -1.28
C SER A 397 11.74 24.05 -0.50
N TYR A 398 10.70 23.57 -1.19
CA TYR A 398 9.40 23.31 -0.58
C TYR A 398 9.48 22.35 0.61
N ILE A 399 10.31 21.30 0.53
CA ILE A 399 10.50 20.35 1.64
C ILE A 399 11.27 20.98 2.80
N GLY A 400 12.30 21.80 2.53
CA GLY A 400 13.00 22.56 3.57
C GLY A 400 12.05 23.47 4.36
N GLN A 401 11.08 24.09 3.68
CA GLN A 401 10.01 24.84 4.33
C GLN A 401 9.11 23.93 5.20
N GLN A 402 8.71 22.75 4.72
CA GLN A 402 7.92 21.80 5.53
C GLN A 402 8.68 21.33 6.78
N ILE A 403 9.98 21.07 6.68
CA ILE A 403 10.84 20.71 7.82
C ILE A 403 10.96 21.88 8.81
N THR A 404 11.07 23.11 8.32
CA THR A 404 11.13 24.30 9.21
C THR A 404 9.82 24.47 9.97
N VAL A 405 8.67 24.34 9.29
CA VAL A 405 7.35 24.35 9.94
C VAL A 405 7.24 23.26 11.00
N LEU A 406 7.85 22.10 10.77
CA LEU A 406 7.89 21.01 11.72
C LEU A 406 8.72 21.32 12.98
N GLU A 407 9.92 21.84 12.80
CA GLU A 407 10.78 22.29 13.91
C GLU A 407 10.06 23.33 14.77
N ASP A 408 9.40 24.30 14.15
CA ASP A 408 8.71 25.37 14.87
C ASP A 408 7.51 24.85 15.65
N ARG A 409 6.77 23.87 15.11
CA ARG A 409 5.69 23.18 15.84
C ARG A 409 6.22 22.39 17.03
N ILE A 410 7.35 21.70 16.86
CA ILE A 410 7.99 20.95 17.95
C ILE A 410 8.44 21.91 19.06
N LYS A 411 9.09 23.03 18.71
CA LYS A 411 9.50 24.06 19.68
C LYS A 411 8.30 24.66 20.41
N ALA A 412 7.23 25.00 19.70
CA ALA A 412 6.01 25.52 20.30
C ALA A 412 5.41 24.52 21.29
N PHE A 413 5.37 23.24 20.94
CA PHE A 413 4.90 22.19 21.83
C PHE A 413 5.82 21.99 23.05
N GLN A 414 7.14 22.01 22.86
CA GLN A 414 8.09 21.95 23.97
C GLN A 414 7.91 23.11 24.95
N TYR A 415 7.64 24.31 24.43
CA TYR A 415 7.33 25.47 25.25
C TYR A 415 6.04 25.27 26.05
N ILE A 416 4.96 24.78 25.42
CA ILE A 416 3.70 24.44 26.11
C ILE A 416 3.94 23.39 27.20
N MET A 417 4.69 22.32 26.90
CA MET A 417 5.03 21.28 27.87
C MET A 417 5.88 21.78 29.03
N ALA A 418 6.80 22.72 28.78
CA ALA A 418 7.62 23.33 29.83
C ALA A 418 6.77 24.24 30.73
N PHE A 419 5.86 25.00 30.12
CA PHE A 419 4.88 25.83 30.82
C PHE A 419 3.94 24.96 31.65
N GLU A 420 3.42 23.85 31.11
CA GLU A 420 2.61 22.87 31.85
C GLU A 420 3.33 22.34 33.09
N ARG A 421 4.59 21.91 32.95
CA ARG A 421 5.38 21.43 34.10
C ARG A 421 5.62 22.54 35.13
N HIS A 422 5.82 23.77 34.67
CA HIS A 422 6.00 24.92 35.56
C HIS A 422 4.70 25.25 36.30
N ALA A 423 3.57 25.26 35.59
CA ALA A 423 2.23 25.45 36.15
C ALA A 423 1.89 24.34 37.15
N GLN A 424 2.10 23.07 36.80
CA GLN A 424 1.91 21.91 37.71
C GLN A 424 2.78 21.98 38.96
N ARG A 425 3.99 22.56 38.87
CA ARG A 425 4.85 22.80 40.05
C ARG A 425 4.34 23.96 40.91
N LEU A 426 3.64 24.92 40.32
CA LEU A 426 3.07 26.08 41.01
C LEU A 426 1.64 25.84 41.52
N THR A 427 0.95 24.79 41.06
CA THR A 427 -0.42 24.44 41.47
C THR A 427 -0.52 23.00 41.95
N LEU A 428 -0.60 22.82 43.27
CA LEU A 428 -1.36 21.72 43.85
C LEU A 428 -2.82 21.98 43.48
N VAL A 429 -3.32 21.22 42.49
CA VAL A 429 -4.70 21.22 41.95
C VAL A 429 -5.00 22.35 40.94
N THR A 430 -5.02 22.02 39.64
CA THR A 430 -6.19 22.19 38.73
C THR A 430 -5.97 21.50 37.37
N ASN A 431 -7.08 21.28 36.65
CA ASN A 431 -7.28 20.37 35.51
C ASN A 431 -6.56 20.81 34.21
N PHE A 432 -6.26 19.82 33.35
CA PHE A 432 -5.70 19.95 32.00
C PHE A 432 -6.48 20.93 31.07
N ALA A 433 -7.77 21.17 31.35
CA ALA A 433 -8.62 22.08 30.58
C ALA A 433 -8.19 23.56 30.72
N ASP A 434 -7.70 23.97 31.89
CA ASP A 434 -7.30 25.36 32.14
C ASP A 434 -6.02 25.74 31.36
N VAL A 435 -5.17 24.76 31.06
CA VAL A 435 -3.94 24.91 30.27
C VAL A 435 -4.23 25.12 28.78
N LEU A 436 -5.23 24.42 28.23
CA LEU A 436 -5.68 24.59 26.85
C LEU A 436 -6.40 25.94 26.63
N VAL A 437 -7.03 26.48 27.67
CA VAL A 437 -7.62 27.83 27.66
C VAL A 437 -6.54 28.91 27.77
N ALA A 438 -5.47 28.66 28.53
CA ALA A 438 -4.33 29.58 28.66
C ALA A 438 -3.41 29.63 27.42
N SER A 439 -3.41 28.58 26.58
CA SER A 439 -2.71 28.59 25.30
C SER A 439 -3.55 29.34 24.26
N SER A 440 -3.32 30.66 24.17
CA SER A 440 -3.89 31.66 23.24
C SER A 440 -4.85 31.10 22.16
N PRO A 441 -6.06 31.68 21.99
CA PRO A 441 -7.01 31.38 20.90
C PRO A 441 -6.39 31.29 19.49
N ASN A 442 -5.26 31.97 19.28
CA ASN A 442 -4.46 31.88 18.06
C ASN A 442 -3.85 30.49 17.77
N THR A 443 -3.64 29.63 18.77
CA THR A 443 -2.99 28.32 18.61
C THR A 443 -3.95 27.28 18.04
N ALA A 444 -5.18 27.21 18.56
CA ALA A 444 -6.25 26.39 18.00
C ALA A 444 -6.62 26.85 16.59
N ALA A 445 -6.69 28.18 16.36
CA ALA A 445 -6.92 28.75 15.04
C ALA A 445 -5.78 28.44 14.04
N LYS A 446 -4.52 28.48 14.47
CA LYS A 446 -3.35 28.09 13.64
C LYS A 446 -3.31 26.60 13.31
N LEU A 447 -3.75 25.75 14.24
CA LEU A 447 -3.92 24.30 14.02
C LEU A 447 -4.99 24.02 12.95
N MET A 448 -6.15 24.69 13.03
CA MET A 448 -7.23 24.52 12.05
C MET A 448 -6.89 25.09 10.66
N ARG A 449 -6.19 26.22 10.57
CA ARG A 449 -5.75 26.81 9.28
C ARG A 449 -4.74 25.97 8.50
N ALA A 450 -4.01 25.07 9.16
CA ALA A 450 -2.96 24.28 8.51
C ALA A 450 -3.47 22.98 7.87
N CYS A 451 -4.76 22.64 8.06
CA CYS A 451 -5.39 21.46 7.50
C CYS A 451 -5.95 21.69 6.07
N ASP A 452 -5.54 22.77 5.39
CA ASP A 452 -6.19 23.21 4.16
C ASP A 452 -5.53 22.78 2.84
N LYS A 453 -6.41 22.65 1.83
CA LYS A 453 -6.27 22.28 0.40
C LYS A 453 -6.46 20.79 0.05
N LYS A 454 -7.71 20.51 -0.36
CA LYS A 454 -8.33 19.31 -0.97
C LYS A 454 -8.97 18.30 -0.01
N THR A 455 -10.31 18.32 -0.01
CA THR A 455 -11.25 17.22 0.30
C THR A 455 -10.84 16.23 1.40
N ALA A 456 -10.23 16.73 2.48
CA ALA A 456 -9.95 15.92 3.65
C ALA A 456 -11.26 15.63 4.37
N CYS A 457 -11.81 14.44 4.14
CA CYS A 457 -12.75 13.82 5.04
C CYS A 457 -12.14 13.81 6.46
N LEU A 458 -12.93 14.22 7.46
CA LEU A 458 -12.57 14.02 8.87
C LEU A 458 -12.17 12.55 9.08
N SER A 459 -10.90 12.33 9.42
CA SER A 459 -10.39 11.00 9.72
C SER A 459 -10.82 10.57 11.13
N GLY A 460 -10.78 9.28 11.45
CA GLY A 460 -11.07 8.79 12.81
C GLY A 460 -10.33 9.57 13.93
N PRO A 461 -9.06 9.93 13.74
CA PRO A 461 -8.30 10.80 14.64
C PRO A 461 -8.87 12.23 14.78
N ASP A 462 -9.29 12.87 13.70
CA ASP A 462 -9.93 14.20 13.76
C ASP A 462 -11.28 14.12 14.49
N LEU A 463 -12.03 13.03 14.25
CA LEU A 463 -13.28 12.73 14.93
C LEU A 463 -13.07 12.56 16.44
N ARG A 464 -12.01 11.86 16.89
CA ARG A 464 -11.66 11.70 18.31
C ARG A 464 -11.30 13.02 18.99
N PHE A 465 -10.54 13.89 18.32
CA PHE A 465 -10.21 15.21 18.85
C PHE A 465 -11.45 16.09 19.01
N LEU A 466 -12.28 16.17 17.96
CA LEU A 466 -13.57 16.87 18.04
C LEU A 466 -14.45 16.29 19.14
N SER A 467 -14.47 14.97 19.27
CA SER A 467 -15.13 14.23 20.36
C SER A 467 -14.78 14.78 21.74
N HIS A 468 -13.49 15.06 22.00
CA HIS A 468 -13.03 15.59 23.28
C HIS A 468 -13.43 17.05 23.48
N ILE A 469 -13.32 17.88 22.45
CA ILE A 469 -13.78 19.28 22.51
C ILE A 469 -15.28 19.34 22.84
N ILE A 470 -16.08 18.54 22.15
CA ILE A 470 -17.53 18.54 22.33
C ILE A 470 -17.89 17.96 23.71
N ALA A 471 -17.17 16.95 24.19
CA ALA A 471 -17.35 16.40 25.55
C ALA A 471 -17.13 17.48 26.61
N ASP A 472 -16.02 18.21 26.52
CA ASP A 472 -15.69 19.34 27.38
C ASP A 472 -16.80 20.42 27.34
N LYS A 473 -17.37 20.70 26.16
CA LYS A 473 -18.45 21.68 26.04
C LYS A 473 -19.78 21.19 26.61
N CYS A 474 -20.04 19.88 26.55
CA CYS A 474 -21.21 19.28 27.19
C CYS A 474 -21.06 19.28 28.72
N GLU A 475 -19.86 19.04 29.25
CA GLU A 475 -19.57 19.19 30.68
C GLU A 475 -19.77 20.64 31.14
N GLY A 476 -19.36 21.61 30.32
CA GLY A 476 -19.48 23.04 30.59
C GLY A 476 -20.88 23.65 30.39
N LEU A 477 -21.92 22.86 30.13
CA LEU A 477 -23.30 23.38 30.09
C LEU A 477 -23.69 23.93 31.46
N ASP A 478 -24.32 25.11 31.47
CA ASP A 478 -24.91 25.68 32.69
C ASP A 478 -26.15 24.89 33.11
N GLU A 479 -26.62 25.12 34.34
CA GLU A 479 -27.77 24.39 34.92
C GLU A 479 -29.02 24.56 34.05
N THR A 480 -29.28 25.77 33.55
CA THR A 480 -30.43 26.09 32.69
C THR A 480 -30.43 25.28 31.40
N ASP A 481 -29.27 25.20 30.73
CA ASP A 481 -29.11 24.39 29.53
C ASP A 481 -29.25 22.89 29.82
N ARG A 482 -28.75 22.43 30.98
CA ARG A 482 -28.85 21.03 31.41
C ARG A 482 -30.27 20.60 31.70
N GLU A 483 -31.12 21.49 32.22
CA GLU A 483 -32.54 21.20 32.47
C GLU A 483 -33.28 20.76 31.20
N PHE A 484 -32.94 21.32 30.02
CA PHE A 484 -33.54 20.89 28.74
C PHE A 484 -33.21 19.43 28.36
N PHE A 485 -32.14 18.88 28.92
CA PHE A 485 -31.67 17.52 28.66
C PHE A 485 -31.86 16.60 29.88
N LYS A 486 -32.40 17.13 30.97
CA LYS A 486 -32.62 16.40 32.23
C LYS A 486 -33.79 15.44 32.05
N ARG A 487 -33.69 14.30 32.74
CA ARG A 487 -34.70 13.23 32.66
C ARG A 487 -35.89 13.55 33.57
N ASP A 488 -37.06 13.77 32.97
CA ASP A 488 -38.34 13.70 33.67
C ASP A 488 -38.72 12.22 33.87
N THR A 489 -38.16 11.61 34.91
CA THR A 489 -38.47 10.25 35.45
C THR A 489 -38.17 9.02 34.57
N LEU A 490 -37.77 7.92 35.23
CA LEU A 490 -37.31 6.66 34.61
C LEU A 490 -38.37 5.94 33.75
N ALA A 491 -39.66 6.20 33.97
CA ALA A 491 -40.75 5.46 33.31
C ALA A 491 -40.97 5.83 31.83
N ASN A 492 -40.50 7.00 31.39
CA ASN A 492 -40.70 7.49 30.01
C ASN A 492 -39.54 7.14 29.04
N LEU A 493 -38.56 6.35 29.49
CA LEU A 493 -37.26 6.20 28.82
C LEU A 493 -37.26 5.45 27.49
N VAL A 494 -38.25 4.59 27.26
CA VAL A 494 -38.29 3.77 26.03
C VAL A 494 -38.87 4.56 24.85
N ASN A 495 -39.67 5.62 25.11
CA ASN A 495 -40.46 6.33 24.10
C ASN A 495 -40.44 7.87 24.20
N ALA A 496 -39.63 8.48 25.06
CA ALA A 496 -39.59 9.94 25.16
C ALA A 496 -38.94 10.56 23.92
N ASP A 497 -39.77 11.09 23.01
CA ASP A 497 -39.36 11.97 21.92
C ASP A 497 -38.46 13.08 22.49
N ARG A 498 -37.18 13.09 22.11
CA ARG A 498 -36.25 14.14 22.52
C ARG A 498 -36.73 15.46 21.95
N LYS A 499 -36.95 16.44 22.83
CA LYS A 499 -37.51 17.75 22.46
C LYS A 499 -36.44 18.74 22.02
N PHE A 500 -35.19 18.54 22.43
CA PHE A 500 -34.08 19.48 22.23
C PHE A 500 -32.79 18.79 21.77
N PHE A 501 -31.93 19.55 21.11
CA PHE A 501 -30.55 19.21 20.79
C PHE A 501 -29.64 20.42 20.96
N LEU A 502 -28.36 20.16 21.22
CA LEU A 502 -27.31 21.16 21.34
C LEU A 502 -26.72 21.41 19.96
N PHE A 503 -26.78 22.65 19.49
CA PHE A 503 -26.10 23.10 18.28
C PHE A 503 -24.79 23.81 18.64
N LEU A 504 -23.68 23.28 18.13
CA LEU A 504 -22.35 23.84 18.27
C LEU A 504 -21.86 24.32 16.90
N ASP A 505 -21.85 25.62 16.71
CA ASP A 505 -21.45 26.27 15.47
C ASP A 505 -20.01 26.80 15.57
N PHE A 506 -19.07 26.09 14.95
CA PHE A 506 -17.66 26.48 14.87
C PHE A 506 -17.37 27.35 13.64
N SER A 507 -18.37 27.69 12.82
CA SER A 507 -18.19 28.57 11.66
C SER A 507 -18.03 30.04 12.05
N TYR A 508 -18.50 30.41 13.25
CA TYR A 508 -18.52 31.79 13.77
C TYR A 508 -17.12 32.39 14.02
N TRP A 509 -16.06 31.58 13.97
CA TRP A 509 -14.69 32.00 14.28
C TRP A 509 -14.13 33.09 13.34
N LYS A 510 -14.71 33.26 12.13
CA LYS A 510 -14.27 34.26 11.14
C LYS A 510 -14.71 35.69 11.45
N ALA A 511 -15.77 35.90 12.22
CA ALA A 511 -16.38 37.22 12.39
C ALA A 511 -15.65 38.09 13.44
N GLU A 512 -15.17 37.51 14.54
CA GLU A 512 -14.47 38.22 15.62
C GLU A 512 -13.44 37.29 16.32
N PRO A 513 -12.14 37.37 15.98
CA PRO A 513 -11.09 36.50 16.54
C PRO A 513 -10.89 36.61 18.07
N SER A 514 -11.47 37.63 18.70
CA SER A 514 -11.39 37.92 20.14
C SER A 514 -12.56 37.37 20.96
N ARG A 515 -13.61 36.83 20.33
CA ARG A 515 -14.77 36.22 21.01
C ARG A 515 -14.74 34.70 20.93
N ALA A 516 -15.63 34.07 21.72
CA ALA A 516 -15.73 32.62 21.91
C ALA A 516 -15.57 31.83 20.60
N LEU A 517 -14.78 30.76 20.65
CA LEU A 517 -14.38 29.93 19.50
C LEU A 517 -15.54 29.25 18.74
N TYR A 518 -16.76 29.32 19.26
CA TYR A 518 -17.96 28.70 18.72
C TYR A 518 -19.21 29.38 19.28
N HIS A 519 -20.33 29.25 18.56
CA HIS A 519 -21.65 29.65 19.05
C HIS A 519 -22.40 28.41 19.56
N LYS A 520 -22.82 28.45 20.83
CA LYS A 520 -23.68 27.42 21.46
C LYS A 520 -25.15 27.83 21.34
N LYS A 521 -26.04 26.92 20.94
CA LYS A 521 -27.51 27.13 21.01
C LYS A 521 -28.20 25.82 21.42
N VAL A 522 -29.13 25.87 22.35
CA VAL A 522 -30.10 24.78 22.57
C VAL A 522 -31.28 25.01 21.65
N LEU A 523 -31.57 24.04 20.78
CA LEU A 523 -32.61 24.14 19.77
C LEU A 523 -33.66 23.06 19.98
N SER A 524 -34.92 23.37 19.67
CA SER A 524 -36.02 22.41 19.79
C SER A 524 -36.30 21.70 18.47
N PHE A 525 -36.46 20.38 18.52
CA PHE A 525 -36.95 19.56 17.41
C PHE A 525 -38.42 19.86 17.07
N ALA A 526 -39.21 20.31 18.04
CA ALA A 526 -40.64 20.60 17.87
C ALA A 526 -40.91 21.98 17.25
N ASN A 527 -39.92 22.88 17.27
CA ASN A 527 -40.08 24.22 16.71
C ASN A 527 -39.86 24.19 15.19
N PRO A 528 -40.89 24.43 14.35
CA PRO A 528 -40.77 24.40 12.89
C PRO A 528 -39.89 25.53 12.33
N ALA A 529 -39.58 26.56 13.13
CA ALA A 529 -38.61 27.58 12.76
C ALA A 529 -37.15 27.14 12.96
N THR A 530 -36.88 26.06 13.70
CA THR A 530 -35.52 25.54 13.94
C THR A 530 -34.82 25.15 12.62
N PRO A 531 -35.44 24.38 11.70
CA PRO A 531 -34.87 24.10 10.39
C PRO A 531 -34.59 25.36 9.57
N ALA A 532 -35.48 26.36 9.59
CA ALA A 532 -35.28 27.62 8.86
C ALA A 532 -34.11 28.44 9.43
N ARG A 533 -33.99 28.50 10.77
CA ARG A 533 -32.86 29.15 11.46
C ARG A 533 -31.53 28.44 11.20
N LEU A 534 -31.54 27.11 11.18
CA LEU A 534 -30.36 26.32 10.85
C LEU A 534 -30.01 26.42 9.36
N ALA A 535 -30.98 26.46 8.45
CA ALA A 535 -30.74 26.68 7.03
C ALA A 535 -30.07 28.05 6.77
N ASN A 536 -30.39 29.08 7.57
CA ASN A 536 -29.70 30.36 7.47
C ASN A 536 -28.23 30.31 7.95
N SER A 537 -27.91 29.46 8.93
CA SER A 537 -26.54 29.28 9.44
C SER A 537 -25.75 28.17 8.72
N ALA A 538 -26.46 27.23 8.07
CA ALA A 538 -25.95 25.99 7.49
C ALA A 538 -26.78 25.58 6.26
N ALA A 539 -26.79 26.40 5.22
CA ALA A 539 -27.66 26.31 4.04
C ALA A 539 -27.62 24.98 3.26
N TYR A 540 -26.59 24.17 3.49
CA TYR A 540 -26.33 22.90 2.81
C TYR A 540 -26.81 21.68 3.61
N LEU A 541 -27.20 21.85 4.88
CA LEU A 541 -27.76 20.77 5.69
C LEU A 541 -29.25 20.62 5.41
N LYS A 542 -29.61 19.51 4.75
CA LYS A 542 -31.01 19.11 4.57
C LYS A 542 -31.46 18.32 5.79
N PHE A 543 -32.13 19.00 6.73
CA PHE A 543 -32.82 18.33 7.84
C PHE A 543 -34.10 17.67 7.33
N THR A 544 -34.00 16.41 6.92
CA THR A 544 -35.18 15.65 6.48
C THR A 544 -36.04 15.25 7.67
N LYS A 545 -37.32 14.91 7.42
CA LYS A 545 -38.21 14.42 8.48
C LYS A 545 -37.68 13.12 9.09
N GLU A 546 -37.00 12.30 8.29
CA GLU A 546 -36.37 11.05 8.69
C GLU A 546 -35.22 11.31 9.65
N TRP A 547 -34.34 12.27 9.36
CA TRP A 547 -33.27 12.66 10.29
C TRP A 547 -33.89 13.11 11.63
N THR A 548 -34.79 14.09 11.60
CA THR A 548 -35.45 14.58 12.82
C THR A 548 -36.11 13.44 13.61
N GLY A 549 -36.79 12.52 12.92
CA GLY A 549 -37.44 11.35 13.52
C GLY A 549 -36.45 10.36 14.15
N VAL A 550 -35.35 10.04 13.46
CA VAL A 550 -34.32 9.12 13.99
C VAL A 550 -33.67 9.70 15.25
N TRP A 551 -33.37 10.99 15.25
CA TRP A 551 -32.65 11.65 16.34
C TRP A 551 -33.52 12.00 17.54
N SER A 552 -34.81 12.26 17.30
CA SER A 552 -35.78 12.44 18.38
C SER A 552 -36.16 11.11 19.03
N ARG A 553 -36.12 9.99 18.30
CA ARG A 553 -36.67 8.69 18.75
C ARG A 553 -35.67 7.59 19.04
N THR A 554 -34.36 7.81 18.92
CA THR A 554 -33.37 6.73 19.13
C THR A 554 -33.55 6.12 20.53
N PRO A 555 -34.05 4.87 20.65
CA PRO A 555 -34.31 4.26 21.95
C PRO A 555 -32.97 4.04 22.67
N TYR A 556 -32.91 4.41 23.94
CA TYR A 556 -31.73 4.22 24.77
C TYR A 556 -32.01 3.18 25.83
N MET A 557 -31.12 2.20 25.96
CA MET A 557 -31.19 1.29 27.11
C MET A 557 -30.94 2.11 28.39
N PRO A 558 -31.88 2.13 29.33
CA PRO A 558 -31.73 2.89 30.56
C PRO A 558 -30.61 2.29 31.40
N SER A 559 -29.58 3.10 31.71
CA SER A 559 -28.61 2.82 32.76
C SER A 559 -28.98 3.61 34.01
N ALA A 560 -28.85 2.98 35.18
CA ALA A 560 -29.08 3.61 36.49
C ALA A 560 -28.14 4.81 36.75
N THR A 561 -26.99 4.87 36.07
CA THR A 561 -26.03 5.97 36.20
C THR A 561 -26.25 7.08 35.18
N LEU A 562 -27.11 6.90 34.17
CA LEU A 562 -27.27 7.87 33.09
C LEU A 562 -28.09 9.08 33.57
N ALA A 563 -27.48 10.25 33.61
CA ALA A 563 -28.07 11.51 34.06
C ALA A 563 -28.71 12.28 32.90
N TYR A 564 -27.95 12.50 31.81
CA TYR A 564 -28.40 13.29 30.65
C TYR A 564 -28.06 12.58 29.34
N VAL A 565 -28.91 12.79 28.34
CA VAL A 565 -28.61 12.42 26.95
C VAL A 565 -28.76 13.68 26.10
N VAL A 566 -27.66 14.13 25.52
CA VAL A 566 -27.56 15.36 24.75
C VAL A 566 -27.30 14.98 23.29
N PRO A 567 -28.32 15.05 22.41
CA PRO A 567 -28.08 15.05 20.97
C PRO A 567 -27.32 16.33 20.62
N VAL A 568 -26.20 16.20 19.93
CA VAL A 568 -25.36 17.34 19.54
C VAL A 568 -25.28 17.37 18.02
N LEU A 569 -25.61 18.52 17.44
CA LEU A 569 -25.32 18.86 16.06
C LEU A 569 -24.12 19.80 16.05
N ILE A 570 -23.03 19.35 15.43
CA ILE A 570 -21.81 20.14 15.26
C ILE A 570 -21.75 20.61 13.83
N TYR A 571 -21.44 21.88 13.66
CA TYR A 571 -21.25 22.50 12.37
C TYR A 571 -19.86 23.10 12.29
N LEU A 572 -19.05 22.59 11.35
CA LEU A 572 -17.64 22.92 11.22
C LEU A 572 -17.42 23.99 10.14
N PRO A 573 -16.38 24.83 10.27
CA PRO A 573 -16.17 25.97 9.40
C PRO A 573 -16.03 25.63 7.91
N SER A 574 -16.48 26.58 7.07
CA SER A 574 -16.61 26.49 5.62
C SER A 574 -15.32 26.59 4.80
N GLU A 575 -14.14 26.49 5.43
CA GLU A 575 -12.86 26.48 4.68
C GLU A 575 -12.64 25.16 3.93
N TRP A 576 -13.41 24.13 4.27
CA TRP A 576 -13.58 22.97 3.42
C TRP A 576 -14.62 23.33 2.36
N GLU A 577 -14.28 23.18 1.07
CA GLU A 577 -15.17 23.47 -0.09
C GLU A 577 -16.60 22.93 0.09
N ASN A 578 -16.75 21.90 0.94
CA ASN A 578 -18.01 21.45 1.50
C ASN A 578 -17.97 21.52 3.04
N PRO A 579 -18.67 22.48 3.67
CA PRO A 579 -18.88 22.51 5.12
C PRO A 579 -19.45 21.18 5.61
N GLN A 580 -18.90 20.70 6.72
CA GLN A 580 -19.24 19.40 7.29
C GLN A 580 -20.09 19.58 8.53
N ALA A 581 -21.12 18.75 8.65
CA ALA A 581 -21.83 18.60 9.90
C ALA A 581 -21.59 17.23 10.49
N MET A 582 -21.61 17.21 11.81
CA MET A 582 -21.55 15.98 12.56
C MET A 582 -22.70 15.96 13.54
N THR A 583 -23.11 14.75 13.86
CA THR A 583 -24.20 14.51 14.78
C THR A 583 -23.71 13.48 15.78
N ALA A 584 -23.92 13.76 17.05
CA ALA A 584 -23.40 12.93 18.13
C ALA A 584 -24.48 12.75 19.20
N ILE A 585 -24.41 11.63 19.91
CA ILE A 585 -25.17 11.46 21.14
C ILE A 585 -24.19 11.38 22.30
N TYR A 586 -24.28 12.37 23.17
CA TYR A 586 -23.53 12.44 24.41
C TYR A 586 -24.39 11.95 25.56
N ALA A 587 -23.83 11.04 26.34
CA ALA A 587 -24.44 10.51 27.55
C ALA A 587 -23.61 11.00 28.75
N LEU A 588 -24.20 11.76 29.66
CA LEU A 588 -23.55 12.16 30.90
C LEU A 588 -24.00 11.22 32.01
N HIS A 589 -23.05 10.56 32.66
CA HIS A 589 -23.34 9.61 33.75
C HIS A 589 -22.95 10.19 35.10
N PHE A 590 -23.74 9.94 36.14
CA PHE A 590 -23.32 10.12 37.53
C PHE A 590 -22.21 9.13 37.85
N ASN A 591 -21.08 9.63 38.37
CA ASN A 591 -19.99 8.79 38.84
C ASN A 591 -20.40 8.07 40.13
N GLN A 592 -20.16 6.76 40.24
CA GLN A 592 -20.59 5.94 41.38
C GLN A 592 -19.73 6.13 42.66
N GLY A 593 -18.92 7.19 42.75
CA GLY A 593 -18.09 7.53 43.91
C GLY A 593 -18.52 8.81 44.61
N ALA A 594 -18.05 9.04 45.84
CA ALA A 594 -18.43 10.12 46.76
C ALA A 594 -18.10 11.58 46.31
N GLY A 595 -17.99 11.82 45.01
CA GLY A 595 -17.96 13.14 44.39
C GLY A 595 -18.74 13.08 43.08
N SER A 596 -19.90 13.72 43.06
CA SER A 596 -20.89 13.68 41.96
C SER A 596 -20.44 14.44 40.71
N ARG A 597 -19.25 14.13 40.18
CA ARG A 597 -18.84 14.62 38.85
C ARG A 597 -19.53 13.80 37.79
N LEU A 598 -20.12 14.48 36.82
CA LEU A 598 -20.67 13.85 35.63
C LEU A 598 -19.52 13.45 34.71
N GLN A 599 -19.57 12.24 34.15
CA GLN A 599 -18.63 11.81 33.12
C GLN A 599 -19.36 11.75 31.76
N PRO A 600 -18.93 12.54 30.77
CA PRO A 600 -19.47 12.46 29.42
C PRO A 600 -18.92 11.23 28.72
N HIS A 601 -19.79 10.57 27.97
CA HIS A 601 -19.45 9.47 27.10
C HIS A 601 -20.10 9.68 25.74
N ILE A 602 -19.31 9.58 24.67
CA ILE A 602 -19.82 9.61 23.30
C ILE A 602 -20.25 8.22 22.95
N ARG A 603 -21.55 8.03 22.79
CA ARG A 603 -22.10 6.72 22.44
C ARG A 603 -22.19 6.53 20.94
N TRP A 604 -22.38 7.63 20.22
CA TRP A 604 -22.61 7.58 18.79
C TRP A 604 -22.13 8.88 18.13
N LEU A 605 -21.46 8.75 16.99
CA LEU A 605 -20.88 9.85 16.23
C LEU A 605 -21.05 9.55 14.74
N HIS A 606 -21.74 10.42 14.02
CA HIS A 606 -22.01 10.27 12.60
C HIS A 606 -21.72 11.57 11.86
N ARG A 607 -21.06 11.45 10.71
CA ARG A 607 -20.77 12.56 9.81
C ARG A 607 -21.87 12.66 8.75
N MET A 608 -22.43 13.84 8.58
CA MET A 608 -23.46 14.13 7.58
C MET A 608 -22.87 14.64 6.26
#